data_AF-A0A7J2WRW4-F1
#
_entry.id   AF-A0A7J2WRW4-F1
#
_cell.length_a   1.000
_cell.length_b   1.000
_cell.length_c   1.000
_cell.angle_alpha   90.00
_cell.angle_beta   90.00
_cell.angle_gamma   90.00
#
_symmetry.space_group_name_H-M   'P 1'
#
loop_
_entity.id
_entity.type
_entity.pdbx_description
1 polymer ?
#
loop_
_entity_poly.entity_id
_entity_poly.type
_entity_poly.pdbx_seq_one_letter_code
_entity_poly.pdbx_strand_id
1 'polypeptide(L)' 'MSIEDAKRFIQSAYPITYPVIFERAKGIEIWDVEGRKYLDFLAGIG' A
#
# COMPACT_ATOMS: atom_id res chain seq x y z
N MET A 1 7.78 -7.57 -4.47
CA MET A 1 6.73 -7.27 -5.47
C MET A 1 6.93 -5.84 -5.93
N SER A 2 6.91 -5.55 -7.24
CA SER A 2 6.93 -4.16 -7.74
C SER A 2 5.51 -3.64 -8.06
N ILE A 3 5.36 -2.33 -8.18
CA ILE A 3 4.08 -1.70 -8.60
C ILE A 3 3.71 -2.14 -10.02
N GLU A 4 4.70 -2.28 -10.90
CA GLU A 4 4.46 -2.69 -12.29
C GLU A 4 3.97 -4.14 -12.38
N ASP A 5 4.47 -5.02 -11.52
CA ASP A 5 3.96 -6.38 -11.40
C ASP A 5 2.51 -6.38 -10.88
N ALA A 6 2.20 -5.55 -9.88
CA ALA A 6 0.86 -5.48 -9.29
C ALA A 6 -0.21 -5.07 -10.32
N LYS A 7 0.11 -4.14 -11.23
CA LYS A 7 -0.78 -3.70 -12.31
C LYS A 7 -1.23 -4.84 -13.24
N ARG A 8 -0.45 -5.91 -13.37
CA ARG A 8 -0.81 -7.08 -14.20
C ARG A 8 -2.00 -7.86 -13.63
N PHE A 9 -2.26 -7.74 -12.33
CA PHE A 9 -3.27 -8.51 -11.62
C PHE A 9 -4.44 -7.65 -11.12
N ILE A 10 -4.28 -6.33 -11.05
CA ILE A 10 -5.31 -5.40 -10.56
C ILE A 10 -6.17 -4.91 -11.74
N GLN A 11 -7.49 -4.87 -11.52
CA GLN A 11 -8.42 -4.31 -12.51
C GLN A 11 -8.09 -2.83 -12.76
N SER A 12 -7.98 -2.44 -14.04
CA SER A 12 -7.62 -1.09 -14.48
C SER A 12 -8.50 0.03 -13.89
N ALA A 13 -9.77 -0.26 -13.59
CA ALA A 13 -10.69 0.66 -12.94
C ALA A 13 -10.38 0.93 -11.45
N TYR A 14 -9.48 0.18 -10.82
CA TYR A 14 -9.03 0.38 -9.45
C TYR A 14 -7.63 1.01 -9.44
N PRO A 15 -7.53 2.35 -9.42
CA PRO A 15 -6.25 3.02 -9.58
C PRO A 15 -5.33 2.74 -8.39
N ILE A 16 -4.08 2.36 -8.69
CA ILE A 16 -3.01 2.36 -7.68
C ILE A 16 -2.59 3.82 -7.47
N THR A 17 -3.09 4.44 -6.42
CA THR A 17 -2.92 5.88 -6.16
C THR A 17 -1.62 6.21 -5.44
N TYR A 18 -1.00 5.24 -4.75
CA TYR A 18 0.19 5.47 -3.94
C TYR A 18 1.41 4.74 -4.51
N PRO A 19 2.59 5.38 -4.57
CA PRO A 19 3.81 4.76 -5.10
C PRO A 19 4.50 3.85 -4.06
N VAL A 20 3.73 3.15 -3.22
CA VAL A 20 4.24 2.31 -2.12
C VAL A 20 3.36 1.10 -1.94
N ILE A 21 3.97 -0.04 -1.60
CA ILE A 21 3.28 -1.30 -1.32
C ILE A 21 3.45 -1.61 0.17
N PHE A 22 2.34 -1.65 0.89
CA PHE A 22 2.30 -2.01 2.31
C PHE A 22 2.07 -3.52 2.48
N GLU A 23 2.76 -4.14 3.44
CA GLU A 23 2.63 -5.58 3.72
C GLU A 23 2.03 -5.90 5.09
N ARG A 24 2.12 -4.98 6.06
CA ARG A 24 1.56 -5.17 7.40
C ARG A 24 1.14 -3.86 8.04
N ALA A 25 0.19 -3.96 8.97
CA ALA A 25 -0.34 -2.85 9.76
C ALA A 25 -0.60 -3.29 11.21
N LYS A 26 -0.49 -2.36 12.17
CA LYS A 26 -0.83 -2.55 13.58
C LYS A 26 -1.13 -1.21 14.23
N GLY A 27 -2.37 -1.03 14.69
CA GLY A 27 -2.81 0.26 15.23
C GLY A 27 -2.70 1.35 14.17
N ILE A 28 -2.03 2.45 14.50
CA ILE A 28 -1.79 3.58 13.58
C ILE A 28 -0.52 3.41 12.73
N GLU A 29 0.18 2.29 12.83
CA GLU A 29 1.45 2.05 12.15
C GLU A 29 1.26 1.08 10.97
N ILE A 30 1.87 1.43 9.83
CA ILE A 30 1.93 0.58 8.64
C ILE A 30 3.38 0.43 8.19
N TRP A 31 3.70 -0.69 7.55
CA TRP A 31 5.04 -0.98 7.04
C TRP A 31 5.01 -1.39 5.58
N ASP A 32 5.94 -0.83 4.81
CA ASP A 32 6.17 -1.26 3.44
C ASP A 32 7.02 -2.53 3.37
N VAL A 33 7.09 -3.10 2.17
CA VAL A 33 7.88 -4.31 1.86
C VAL A 33 9.40 -4.14 2.06
N GLU A 34 9.89 -2.92 2.28
CA GLU A 34 11.29 -2.62 2.59
C GLU A 34 11.50 -2.45 4.12
N GLY A 35 10.45 -2.58 4.91
CA GLY A 35 10.47 -2.45 6.37
C GLY A 35 10.38 -1.02 6.89
N ARG A 36 10.18 -0.01 6.04
CA ARG A 36 9.98 1.38 6.48
C ARG A 36 8.64 1.50 7.19
N LYS A 37 8.63 2.22 8.31
CA LYS A 37 7.44 2.44 9.14
C LYS A 37 6.83 3.80 8.83
N TYR A 38 5.51 3.83 8.69
CA TYR A 38 4.73 5.04 8.46
C TYR A 38 3.57 5.12 9.45
N LEU A 39 3.06 6.33 9.67
CA LEU A 39 1.81 6.56 10.38
C LEU A 39 0.65 6.57 9.37
N ASP A 40 -0.41 5.83 9.67
CA ASP A 40 -1.63 5.79 8.85
C ASP A 40 -2.57 6.93 9.21
N PHE A 41 -2.69 7.90 8.29
CA PHE A 41 -3.64 9.01 8.37
C PHE A 41 -4.89 8.79 7.52
N LEU A 42 -4.92 7.74 6.69
CA LEU A 42 -6.04 7.41 5.84
C LEU A 42 -7.06 6.52 6.54
N ALA A 43 -6.63 5.77 7.56
CA ALA A 43 -7.45 4.77 8.26
C ALA A 43 -8.13 3.78 7.30
N GLY A 44 -7.52 3.56 6.13
CA GLY A 44 -8.12 2.78 5.05
C GLY A 44 -9.47 3.36 4.58
N ILE A 45 -9.46 4.58 4.04
CA ILE A 45 -10.59 5.38 3.49
C ILE A 45 -11.55 6.05 4.49
N GLY A 46 -11.11 6.24 5.74
CA GLY A 46 -11.85 6.96 6.78
C GLY A 46 -12.55 6.06 7.77
#